data_AF-X0X336-F1
#
_entry.id   AF-X0X336-F1
#
_cell.length_a   1.000
_cell.length_b   1.000
_cell.length_c   1.000
_cell.angle_alpha   90.00
_cell.angle_beta   90.00
_cell.angle_gamma   90.00
#
_symmetry.space_group_name_H-M   'P 1'
#
loop_
_entity.id
_entity.type
_entity.pdbx_description
1 polymer ?
#
loop_
_entity_poly.entity_id
_entity_poly.type
_entity_poly.pdbx_seq_one_letter_code
_entity_poly.pdbx_strand_id
1 'polypeptide(L)'
;WYTTEKVPENPLKVVQRVSDRDWNRELLSDYKIRFELSTGPLARFILLQSPEISEVLIICHHVICDGTSLAILARDLLLYLGNPDRKVQEMPEPPLATPDNFPIDIKIGKAINFAIKKLNDLWQKKKIIFDEEDEDNIFRAFWDNYNFKIISVELSEEETSNLVENCRQHGITVNSALNTAFLAARNSIRGPFEGKRKIMVPVNTRKRYSKPIGEYFGVYVSGFEVKFSYNPKKAFWENA
;
A
#
# COMPACT_ATOMS: atom_id res chain seq x y z
N TRP A 1 -7.57 -20.22 1.89
CA TRP A 1 -6.21 -19.94 2.39
C TRP A 1 -5.33 -19.82 1.16
N TYR A 2 -4.38 -18.87 1.12
CA TYR A 2 -3.43 -18.75 0.01
C TYR A 2 -2.29 -19.75 0.20
N THR A 3 -1.71 -20.24 -0.89
CA THR A 3 -0.67 -21.28 -0.88
C THR A 3 0.47 -20.91 -1.82
N THR A 4 1.67 -21.45 -1.54
CA THR A 4 2.78 -21.49 -2.49
C THR A 4 2.80 -22.78 -3.31
N GLU A 5 1.97 -23.77 -2.95
CA GLU A 5 1.88 -25.05 -3.65
C GLU A 5 1.20 -24.91 -5.01
N LYS A 6 1.79 -25.48 -6.05
CA LYS A 6 1.25 -25.50 -7.43
C LYS A 6 0.98 -24.11 -8.03
N VAL A 7 1.56 -23.05 -7.46
CA VAL A 7 1.60 -21.73 -8.09
C VAL A 7 2.56 -21.82 -9.29
N PRO A 8 2.14 -21.39 -10.49
CA PRO A 8 3.02 -21.41 -11.65
C PRO A 8 4.23 -20.49 -11.44
N GLU A 9 5.31 -20.80 -12.15
CA GLU A 9 6.52 -19.99 -12.12
C GLU A 9 6.19 -18.54 -12.51
N ASN A 10 6.77 -17.59 -11.79
CA ASN A 10 6.52 -16.17 -12.02
C ASN A 10 7.41 -15.64 -13.16
N PRO A 11 6.86 -15.33 -14.34
CA PRO A 11 7.68 -14.92 -15.45
C PRO A 11 8.25 -13.51 -15.22
N LEU A 12 9.55 -13.34 -15.47
CA LEU A 12 10.16 -12.03 -15.59
C LEU A 12 9.90 -11.47 -17.00
N LYS A 13 9.07 -10.43 -17.09
CA LYS A 13 8.89 -9.70 -18.36
C LYS A 13 10.10 -8.79 -18.57
N VAL A 14 10.83 -8.97 -19.67
CA VAL A 14 11.95 -8.08 -20.04
C VAL A 14 11.51 -7.15 -21.17
N VAL A 15 11.74 -5.85 -20.99
CA VAL A 15 11.36 -4.80 -21.93
C VAL A 15 12.57 -3.92 -22.22
N GLN A 16 12.80 -3.57 -23.49
CA GLN A 16 13.83 -2.60 -23.83
C GLN A 16 13.43 -1.21 -23.33
N ARG A 17 14.31 -0.58 -22.54
CA ARG A 17 14.16 0.80 -22.09
C ARG A 17 14.68 1.75 -23.17
N VAL A 18 13.83 2.68 -23.58
CA VAL A 18 14.06 3.73 -24.59
C VAL A 18 13.97 5.12 -23.94
N SER A 19 13.19 5.30 -22.88
CA SER A 19 13.03 6.59 -22.20
C SER A 19 12.72 6.48 -20.70
N ASP A 20 12.90 7.59 -19.96
CA ASP A 20 12.57 7.70 -18.53
C ASP A 20 11.07 7.61 -18.22
N ARG A 21 10.21 7.52 -19.25
CA ARG A 21 8.76 7.36 -19.10
C ARG A 21 8.28 5.94 -19.33
N ASP A 22 9.18 5.04 -19.72
CA ASP A 22 8.82 3.68 -20.10
C ASP A 22 8.28 2.89 -18.91
N TRP A 23 8.87 3.07 -17.72
CA TRP A 23 8.38 2.45 -16.49
C TRP A 23 6.91 2.79 -16.23
N ASN A 24 6.51 4.05 -16.44
CA ASN A 24 5.13 4.51 -16.21
C ASN A 24 4.18 3.91 -17.25
N ARG A 25 4.61 3.83 -18.50
CA ARG A 25 3.83 3.17 -19.56
C ARG A 25 3.62 1.69 -19.26
N GLU A 26 4.68 0.97 -18.91
CA GLU A 26 4.60 -0.47 -18.58
C GLU A 26 3.72 -0.70 -17.35
N LEU A 27 3.87 0.11 -16.30
CA LEU A 27 3.05 0.04 -15.09
C LEU A 27 1.56 0.27 -15.39
N LEU A 28 1.21 1.31 -16.16
CA LEU A 28 -0.18 1.61 -16.53
C LEU A 28 -0.80 0.55 -17.44
N SER A 29 0.01 -0.10 -18.28
CA SER A 29 -0.44 -1.25 -19.07
C SER A 29 -0.71 -2.46 -18.19
N ASP A 30 0.17 -2.73 -17.22
CA ASP A 30 0.09 -3.90 -16.34
C ASP A 30 -1.08 -3.81 -15.34
N TYR A 31 -1.40 -2.61 -14.84
CA TYR A 31 -2.53 -2.38 -13.95
C TYR A 31 -3.89 -2.73 -14.55
N LYS A 32 -4.00 -2.77 -15.88
CA LYS A 32 -5.21 -3.19 -16.60
C LYS A 32 -5.32 -4.70 -16.77
N ILE A 33 -4.32 -5.45 -16.32
CA ILE A 33 -4.33 -6.91 -16.34
C ILE A 33 -4.65 -7.37 -14.92
N ARG A 34 -5.71 -8.16 -14.76
CA ARG A 34 -6.13 -8.68 -13.45
C ARG A 34 -5.18 -9.79 -12.97
N PHE A 35 -5.08 -9.97 -11.66
CA PHE A 35 -4.45 -11.16 -11.08
C PHE A 35 -5.50 -12.27 -10.94
N GLU A 36 -5.16 -13.47 -11.38
CA GLU A 36 -6.00 -14.65 -11.17
C GLU A 36 -5.78 -15.20 -9.75
N LEU A 37 -6.73 -14.92 -8.84
CA LEU A 37 -6.60 -15.28 -7.42
C LEU A 37 -6.57 -16.79 -7.15
N SER A 38 -7.18 -17.60 -8.03
CA SER A 38 -7.26 -19.06 -7.90
C SER A 38 -6.00 -19.79 -8.38
N THR A 39 -5.19 -19.18 -9.25
CA THR A 39 -4.02 -19.84 -9.86
C THR A 39 -2.70 -19.13 -9.53
N GLY A 40 -2.71 -17.79 -9.41
CA GLY A 40 -1.50 -16.99 -9.22
C GLY A 40 -0.53 -17.06 -10.43
N PRO A 41 0.72 -16.59 -10.25
CA PRO A 41 1.25 -15.90 -9.07
C PRO A 41 0.60 -14.52 -8.86
N LEU A 42 0.54 -14.08 -7.61
CA LEU A 42 -0.02 -12.78 -7.22
C LEU A 42 1.02 -11.66 -7.16
N ALA A 43 2.12 -11.85 -7.89
CA ALA A 43 3.15 -10.86 -8.14
C ALA A 43 3.56 -10.92 -9.61
N ARG A 44 4.01 -9.80 -10.17
CA ARG A 44 4.60 -9.70 -11.50
C ARG A 44 5.86 -8.86 -11.41
N PHE A 45 6.85 -9.23 -12.23
CA PHE A 45 8.13 -8.54 -12.32
C PHE A 45 8.37 -8.09 -13.75
N ILE A 46 8.70 -6.81 -13.92
CA ILE A 46 9.06 -6.24 -15.23
C ILE A 46 10.45 -5.62 -15.10
N LEU A 47 11.40 -6.11 -15.88
CA LEU A 47 12.72 -5.52 -16.04
C LEU A 47 12.74 -4.65 -17.29
N LEU A 48 12.87 -3.33 -17.12
CA LEU A 48 13.15 -2.41 -18.22
C LEU A 48 14.67 -2.19 -18.28
N GLN A 49 15.30 -2.47 -19.41
CA GLN A 49 16.76 -2.43 -19.53
C GLN A 49 17.24 -1.65 -20.75
N SER A 50 18.21 -0.77 -20.53
CA SER A 50 19.09 -0.18 -21.53
C SER A 50 20.56 -0.56 -21.23
N PRO A 51 21.53 -0.21 -22.09
CA PRO A 51 22.95 -0.45 -21.79
C PRO A 51 23.45 0.20 -20.50
N GLU A 52 22.83 1.30 -20.06
CA GLU A 52 23.29 2.10 -18.93
C GLU A 52 22.37 2.00 -17.69
N ILE A 53 21.08 1.74 -17.89
CA ILE A 53 20.06 1.82 -16.84
C ILE A 53 19.19 0.58 -16.85
N SER A 54 18.96 0.00 -15.67
CA SER A 54 17.99 -1.07 -15.44
C SER A 54 16.98 -0.63 -14.38
N GLU A 55 15.70 -0.78 -14.67
CA GLU A 55 14.58 -0.50 -13.77
C GLU A 55 13.79 -1.78 -13.55
N VAL A 56 13.49 -2.10 -12.29
CA VAL A 56 12.65 -3.25 -11.95
C VAL A 56 11.33 -2.75 -11.38
N LEU A 57 10.23 -3.09 -12.05
CA LEU A 57 8.88 -2.92 -11.52
C LEU A 57 8.47 -4.20 -10.78
N ILE A 58 8.04 -4.02 -9.54
CA ILE A 58 7.49 -5.06 -8.69
C ILE A 58 6.01 -4.74 -8.47
N ILE A 59 5.13 -5.60 -8.97
CA ILE A 59 3.69 -5.39 -8.90
C ILE A 59 3.10 -6.57 -8.14
N CYS A 60 2.48 -6.31 -6.99
CA CYS A 60 1.93 -7.35 -6.13
C CYS A 60 0.46 -7.08 -5.82
N HIS A 61 -0.34 -8.14 -5.78
CA HIS A 61 -1.70 -8.04 -5.26
C HIS A 61 -1.66 -7.71 -3.77
N HIS A 62 -2.42 -6.70 -3.35
CA HIS A 62 -2.37 -6.20 -1.97
C HIS A 62 -2.84 -7.25 -0.94
N VAL A 63 -3.46 -8.36 -1.36
CA VAL A 63 -3.84 -9.46 -0.47
C VAL A 63 -2.65 -10.26 0.08
N ILE A 64 -1.50 -10.23 -0.60
CA ILE A 64 -0.28 -10.91 -0.16
C ILE A 64 0.85 -9.94 0.23
N CYS A 65 0.68 -8.64 0.02
CA CYS A 65 1.77 -7.68 0.10
C CYS A 65 1.30 -6.32 0.67
N ASP A 66 2.15 -5.68 1.46
CA ASP A 66 2.01 -4.29 1.89
C ASP A 66 3.27 -3.48 1.56
N GLY A 67 3.26 -2.17 1.82
CA GLY A 67 4.40 -1.30 1.48
C GLY A 67 5.72 -1.69 2.17
N THR A 68 5.68 -2.26 3.37
CA THR A 68 6.90 -2.74 4.04
C THR A 68 7.40 -4.05 3.43
N SER A 69 6.49 -4.94 3.04
CA SER A 69 6.83 -6.18 2.30
C SER A 69 7.48 -5.87 0.96
N LEU A 70 6.99 -4.86 0.22
CA LEU A 70 7.65 -4.39 -1.00
C LEU A 70 9.06 -3.85 -0.75
N ALA A 71 9.25 -3.06 0.32
CA ALA A 71 10.57 -2.52 0.66
C ALA A 71 11.57 -3.62 1.04
N ILE A 72 11.12 -4.63 1.79
CA ILE A 72 11.92 -5.83 2.12
C ILE A 72 12.29 -6.59 0.85
N LEU A 73 11.31 -6.86 -0.02
CA LEU A 73 11.56 -7.55 -1.29
C LEU A 73 12.53 -6.79 -2.20
N ALA A 74 12.39 -5.47 -2.32
CA ALA A 74 13.31 -4.64 -3.09
C ALA A 74 14.74 -4.67 -2.52
N ARG A 75 14.88 -4.59 -1.18
CA ARG A 75 16.18 -4.75 -0.51
C ARG A 75 16.79 -6.12 -0.80
N ASP A 76 16.02 -7.19 -0.63
CA ASP A 76 16.51 -8.55 -0.81
C ASP A 76 16.94 -8.78 -2.26
N LEU A 77 16.16 -8.29 -3.24
CA LEU A 77 16.54 -8.30 -4.65
C LEU A 77 17.92 -7.66 -4.87
N LEU A 78 18.14 -6.45 -4.33
CA LEU A 78 19.44 -5.77 -4.46
C LEU A 78 20.58 -6.55 -3.79
N LEU A 79 20.31 -7.23 -2.67
CA LEU A 79 21.30 -8.05 -1.99
C LEU A 79 21.71 -9.30 -2.79
N TYR A 80 20.76 -9.96 -3.46
CA TYR A 80 21.06 -11.11 -4.33
C TYR A 80 21.70 -10.68 -5.64
N LEU A 81 21.32 -9.53 -6.20
CA LEU A 81 22.00 -8.96 -7.38
C LEU A 81 23.46 -8.59 -7.07
N GLY A 82 23.74 -8.06 -5.89
CA GLY A 82 25.10 -7.73 -5.44
C GLY A 82 25.95 -8.93 -5.04
N ASN A 83 25.34 -10.10 -4.82
CA ASN A 83 26.04 -11.35 -4.51
C ASN A 83 25.26 -12.55 -5.07
N PRO A 84 25.46 -12.91 -6.35
CA PRO A 84 24.73 -14.00 -7.01
C PRO A 84 24.93 -15.38 -6.37
N ASP A 85 26.05 -15.59 -5.67
CA ASP A 85 26.33 -16.85 -4.96
C ASP A 85 25.57 -16.98 -3.62
N ARG A 86 24.92 -15.89 -3.18
CA ARG A 86 24.10 -15.90 -1.97
C ARG A 86 22.94 -16.86 -2.15
N LYS A 87 22.89 -17.89 -1.32
CA LYS A 87 21.77 -18.85 -1.32
C LYS A 87 20.49 -18.17 -0.86
N VAL A 88 19.40 -18.41 -1.60
CA VAL A 88 18.06 -17.98 -1.20
C VAL A 88 17.68 -18.71 0.08
N GLN A 89 17.38 -17.95 1.13
CA GLN A 89 16.86 -18.50 2.36
C GLN A 89 15.34 -18.54 2.28
N GLU A 90 14.75 -19.73 2.29
CA GLU A 90 13.31 -19.88 2.43
C GLU A 90 12.87 -19.39 3.81
N MET A 91 11.86 -18.53 3.84
CA MET A 91 11.21 -18.11 5.08
C MET A 91 10.12 -19.11 5.43
N PRO A 92 9.93 -19.44 6.72
CA PRO A 92 8.80 -20.25 7.14
C PRO A 92 7.48 -19.51 6.87
N GLU A 93 6.36 -20.22 6.98
CA GLU A 93 5.06 -19.59 6.84
C GLU A 93 4.85 -18.50 7.90
N PRO A 94 4.31 -17.34 7.52
CA PRO A 94 4.01 -16.29 8.49
C PRO A 94 2.93 -16.73 9.47
N PRO A 95 3.00 -16.31 10.75
CA PRO A 95 1.94 -16.61 11.69
C PRO A 95 0.64 -15.88 11.29
N LEU A 96 -0.49 -16.59 11.35
CA LEU A 96 -1.81 -15.99 11.14
C LEU A 96 -2.16 -15.06 12.31
N ALA A 97 -2.86 -13.97 12.02
CA ALA A 97 -3.43 -13.11 13.06
C ALA A 97 -4.55 -13.84 13.81
N THR A 98 -4.40 -14.01 15.12
CA THR A 98 -5.41 -14.57 16.02
C THR A 98 -5.62 -13.65 17.20
N PRO A 99 -6.75 -13.74 17.93
CA PRO A 99 -6.94 -12.98 19.16
C PRO A 99 -5.84 -13.19 20.21
N ASP A 100 -5.18 -14.35 20.20
CA ASP A 100 -4.09 -14.68 21.13
C ASP A 100 -2.78 -13.96 20.79
N ASN A 101 -2.51 -13.75 19.50
CA ASN A 101 -1.24 -13.19 19.06
C ASN A 101 -1.33 -11.75 18.54
N PHE A 102 -2.53 -11.23 18.30
CA PHE A 102 -2.79 -9.88 17.85
C PHE A 102 -3.80 -9.21 18.80
N PRO A 103 -3.39 -8.22 19.60
CA PRO A 103 -4.26 -7.64 20.62
C PRO A 103 -5.42 -6.90 19.97
N ILE A 104 -6.64 -7.38 20.22
CA ILE A 104 -7.88 -6.69 19.86
C ILE A 104 -8.51 -6.15 21.14
N ASP A 105 -8.03 -5.01 21.61
CA ASP A 105 -8.59 -4.31 22.78
C ASP A 105 -9.79 -3.43 22.39
N ILE A 106 -10.76 -4.00 21.67
CA ILE A 106 -11.97 -3.29 21.27
C ILE A 106 -13.16 -3.82 22.08
N LYS A 107 -13.59 -3.04 23.08
CA LYS A 107 -14.87 -3.29 23.76
C LYS A 107 -16.01 -2.74 22.91
N ILE A 108 -16.70 -3.63 22.19
CA ILE A 108 -17.87 -3.25 21.40
C ILE A 108 -19.08 -3.11 22.33
N GLY A 109 -19.75 -1.95 22.30
CA GLY A 109 -20.94 -1.69 23.10
C GLY A 109 -22.12 -2.60 22.72
N LYS A 110 -23.01 -2.90 23.69
CA LYS A 110 -24.16 -3.82 23.49
C LYS A 110 -25.06 -3.42 22.31
N ALA A 111 -25.28 -2.11 22.10
CA ALA A 111 -26.08 -1.61 20.99
C ALA A 111 -25.45 -1.90 19.62
N ILE A 112 -24.12 -1.71 19.50
CA ILE A 112 -23.38 -2.00 18.27
C ILE A 112 -23.37 -3.52 18.02
N ASN A 113 -23.14 -4.33 19.06
CA ASN A 113 -23.21 -5.79 18.95
C ASN A 113 -24.59 -6.26 18.47
N PHE A 114 -25.67 -5.65 18.98
CA PHE A 114 -27.02 -5.96 18.51
C PHE A 114 -27.23 -5.57 17.04
N ALA A 115 -26.73 -4.40 16.61
CA ALA A 115 -26.80 -3.96 15.23
C ALA A 115 -26.00 -4.88 14.28
N ILE A 116 -24.77 -5.25 14.66
CA ILE A 116 -23.94 -6.22 13.93
C ILE A 116 -24.67 -7.55 13.80
N LYS A 117 -25.25 -8.07 14.90
CA LYS A 117 -26.01 -9.32 14.87
C LYS A 117 -27.20 -9.23 13.91
N LYS A 118 -28.00 -8.16 13.98
CA LYS A 118 -29.14 -7.95 13.07
C LYS A 118 -28.70 -7.87 11.60
N LEU A 119 -27.59 -7.19 11.31
CA LEU A 119 -27.02 -7.14 9.96
C LEU A 119 -26.59 -8.54 9.50
N ASN A 120 -25.84 -9.27 10.32
CA ASN A 120 -25.42 -10.63 9.99
C ASN A 120 -26.62 -11.56 9.74
N ASP A 121 -27.67 -11.48 10.56
CA ASP A 121 -28.90 -12.28 10.36
C ASP A 121 -29.59 -11.94 9.02
N LEU A 122 -29.60 -10.67 8.61
CA LEU A 122 -30.15 -10.24 7.33
C LEU A 122 -29.30 -10.72 6.15
N TRP A 123 -27.98 -10.64 6.27
CA TRP A 123 -27.03 -11.11 5.26
C TRP A 123 -27.04 -12.63 5.13
N GLN A 124 -27.19 -13.38 6.22
CA GLN A 124 -27.32 -14.84 6.12
C GLN A 124 -28.60 -15.27 5.39
N LYS A 125 -29.68 -14.50 5.53
CA LYS A 125 -30.94 -14.74 4.79
C LYS A 125 -30.81 -14.38 3.31
N LYS A 126 -30.14 -13.27 3.00
CA LYS A 126 -29.81 -12.87 1.63
C LYS A 126 -28.50 -13.53 1.23
N LYS A 127 -28.55 -14.75 0.69
CA LYS A 127 -27.36 -15.38 0.08
C LYS A 127 -26.85 -14.50 -1.06
N ILE A 128 -25.88 -13.63 -0.77
CA ILE A 128 -25.12 -12.85 -1.74
C ILE A 128 -23.76 -13.52 -1.82
N ILE A 129 -23.46 -14.09 -2.97
CA ILE A 129 -22.16 -14.67 -3.29
C ILE A 129 -21.54 -13.71 -4.30
N PHE A 130 -20.30 -13.32 -4.03
CA PHE A 130 -19.45 -12.65 -5.01
C PHE A 130 -18.44 -13.68 -5.50
N ASP A 131 -18.37 -13.89 -6.81
CA ASP A 131 -17.42 -14.82 -7.42
C ASP A 131 -16.39 -14.08 -8.30
N GLU A 132 -15.59 -14.86 -9.04
CA GLU A 132 -14.56 -14.31 -9.93
C GLU A 132 -15.17 -13.51 -11.10
N GLU A 133 -16.39 -13.82 -11.54
CA GLU A 133 -17.07 -13.09 -12.60
C GLU A 133 -17.52 -11.70 -12.10
N ASP A 134 -18.04 -11.63 -10.86
CA ASP A 134 -18.36 -10.35 -10.22
C ASP A 134 -17.11 -9.46 -10.06
N GLU A 135 -15.99 -10.05 -9.64
CA GLU A 135 -14.72 -9.33 -9.52
C GLU A 135 -14.23 -8.81 -10.87
N ASP A 136 -14.29 -9.63 -11.92
CA ASP A 136 -13.89 -9.23 -13.27
C ASP A 136 -14.81 -8.13 -13.84
N ASN A 137 -16.11 -8.22 -13.59
CA ASN A 137 -17.07 -7.17 -13.96
C ASN A 137 -16.76 -5.83 -13.27
N ILE A 138 -16.46 -5.86 -11.96
CA ILE A 138 -16.05 -4.66 -11.21
C ILE A 138 -14.73 -4.11 -11.74
N PHE A 139 -13.76 -4.99 -12.01
CA PHE A 139 -12.44 -4.62 -12.53
C PHE A 139 -12.55 -3.94 -13.90
N ARG A 140 -13.30 -4.53 -14.84
CA ARG A 140 -13.54 -3.94 -16.18
C ARG A 140 -14.28 -2.61 -16.06
N ALA A 141 -15.38 -2.57 -15.30
CA ALA A 141 -16.14 -1.34 -15.10
C ALA A 141 -15.28 -0.22 -14.51
N PHE A 142 -14.37 -0.53 -13.60
CA PHE A 142 -13.40 0.44 -13.09
C PHE A 142 -12.51 0.98 -14.21
N TRP A 143 -11.88 0.12 -15.00
CA TRP A 143 -10.97 0.57 -16.06
C TRP A 143 -11.64 1.24 -17.25
N ASP A 144 -12.93 0.98 -17.49
CA ASP A 144 -13.74 1.70 -18.49
C ASP A 144 -14.07 3.14 -18.06
N ASN A 145 -14.16 3.39 -16.75
CA ASN A 145 -14.60 4.68 -16.20
C ASN A 145 -13.46 5.54 -15.63
N TYR A 146 -12.31 4.94 -15.32
CA TYR A 146 -11.22 5.64 -14.65
C TYR A 146 -9.92 5.57 -15.46
N ASN A 147 -9.30 6.74 -15.64
CA ASN A 147 -7.95 6.87 -16.16
C ASN A 147 -7.04 7.45 -15.07
N PHE A 148 -5.90 6.81 -14.85
CA PHE A 148 -4.92 7.25 -13.86
C PHE A 148 -3.72 7.88 -14.53
N LYS A 149 -3.16 8.88 -13.85
CA LYS A 149 -1.86 9.47 -14.19
C LYS A 149 -1.00 9.42 -12.95
N ILE A 150 0.24 9.01 -13.12
CA ILE A 150 1.26 9.06 -12.08
C ILE A 150 2.10 10.30 -12.34
N ILE A 151 2.13 11.20 -11.34
CA ILE A 151 2.99 12.36 -11.32
C ILE A 151 4.02 12.10 -10.23
N SER A 152 5.29 12.03 -10.63
CA SER A 152 6.40 11.93 -9.69
C SER A 152 6.93 13.33 -9.41
N VAL A 153 7.18 13.62 -8.13
CA VAL A 153 7.88 14.82 -7.67
C VAL A 153 8.98 14.33 -6.74
N GLU A 154 10.20 14.71 -7.05
CA GLU A 154 11.38 14.35 -6.28
C GLU A 154 11.91 15.60 -5.57
N LEU A 155 12.23 15.45 -4.28
CA LEU A 155 12.99 16.45 -3.54
C LEU A 155 14.46 16.07 -3.63
N SER A 156 15.32 17.05 -3.92
CA SER A 156 16.76 16.87 -3.83
C SER A 156 17.18 16.43 -2.41
N GLU A 157 18.40 15.93 -2.29
CA GLU A 157 18.98 15.56 -0.99
C GLU A 157 18.98 16.74 0.00
N GLU A 158 19.29 17.94 -0.49
CA GLU A 158 19.26 19.17 0.30
C GLU A 158 17.83 19.51 0.76
N GLU A 159 16.86 19.52 -0.15
CA GLU A 159 15.45 19.80 0.18
C GLU A 159 14.89 18.77 1.16
N THR A 160 15.22 17.50 0.97
CA THR A 160 14.82 16.40 1.85
C THR A 160 15.43 16.58 3.24
N SER A 161 16.72 16.88 3.32
CA SER A 161 17.42 17.12 4.58
C SER A 161 16.83 18.31 5.33
N ASN A 162 16.59 19.42 4.61
CA ASN A 162 15.94 20.61 5.15
C ASN A 162 14.53 20.31 5.67
N LEU A 163 13.72 19.55 4.93
CA LEU A 163 12.38 19.14 5.38
C LEU A 163 12.45 18.32 6.68
N VAL A 164 13.35 17.33 6.74
CA VAL A 164 13.52 16.47 7.93
C VAL A 164 13.97 17.28 9.13
N GLU A 165 14.93 18.20 8.95
CA GLU A 165 15.44 19.04 10.02
C GLU A 165 14.37 20.00 10.55
N ASN A 166 13.63 20.66 9.66
CA ASN A 166 12.53 21.56 10.07
C ASN A 166 11.44 20.82 10.84
N CYS A 167 11.08 19.60 10.40
CA CYS A 167 10.13 18.76 11.14
C CYS A 167 10.64 18.46 12.56
N ARG A 168 11.93 18.12 12.69
CA ARG A 168 12.56 17.85 13.99
C ARG A 168 12.56 19.07 14.90
N GLN A 169 12.93 20.25 14.38
CA GLN A 169 12.96 21.52 15.13
C GLN A 169 11.57 21.89 15.68
N HIS A 170 10.50 21.57 14.95
CA HIS A 170 9.12 21.84 15.37
C HIS A 170 8.46 20.67 16.12
N GLY A 171 9.18 19.56 16.37
CA GLY A 171 8.64 18.41 17.10
C GLY A 171 7.53 17.64 16.37
N ILE A 172 7.49 17.72 15.04
CA ILE A 172 6.49 17.04 14.20
C ILE A 172 7.11 15.97 13.30
N THR A 173 6.27 15.10 12.74
CA THR A 173 6.73 14.08 11.78
C THR A 173 6.71 14.61 10.35
N VAL A 174 7.56 14.06 9.48
CA VAL A 174 7.52 14.33 8.03
C VAL A 174 6.14 14.05 7.44
N ASN A 175 5.47 12.99 7.90
CA ASN A 175 4.11 12.66 7.48
C ASN A 175 3.11 13.77 7.86
N SER A 176 3.20 14.33 9.08
CA SER A 176 2.37 15.47 9.49
C SER A 176 2.60 16.68 8.59
N ALA A 177 3.87 17.03 8.33
CA ALA A 177 4.23 18.14 7.46
C ALA A 177 3.69 17.96 6.03
N LEU A 178 3.82 16.77 5.45
CA LEU A 178 3.30 16.45 4.12
C LEU A 178 1.78 16.55 4.06
N ASN A 179 1.06 16.00 5.05
CA ASN A 179 -0.39 16.12 5.13
C ASN A 179 -0.83 17.59 5.22
N THR A 180 -0.15 18.40 6.03
CA THR A 180 -0.41 19.84 6.13
C THR A 180 -0.11 20.56 4.82
N ALA A 181 0.96 20.21 4.11
CA ALA A 181 1.25 20.76 2.78
C ALA A 181 0.15 20.46 1.76
N PHE A 182 -0.37 19.23 1.72
CA PHE A 182 -1.49 18.89 0.84
C PHE A 182 -2.79 19.61 1.23
N LEU A 183 -3.06 19.79 2.53
CA LEU A 183 -4.21 20.57 3.00
C LEU A 183 -4.08 22.05 2.64
N ALA A 184 -2.88 22.61 2.78
CA ALA A 184 -2.55 23.99 2.40
C ALA A 184 -2.71 24.20 0.89
N ALA A 185 -2.16 23.29 0.07
CA ALA A 185 -2.29 23.31 -1.38
C ALA A 185 -3.74 23.15 -1.84
N ARG A 186 -4.51 22.26 -1.21
CA ARG A 186 -5.96 22.18 -1.47
C ARG A 186 -6.65 23.49 -1.13
N ASN A 187 -6.29 24.11 -0.01
CA ASN A 187 -6.88 25.37 0.42
C ASN A 187 -6.57 26.51 -0.56
N SER A 188 -5.35 26.59 -1.08
CA SER A 188 -4.97 27.62 -2.07
C SER A 188 -5.68 27.43 -3.41
N ILE A 189 -5.86 26.18 -3.86
CA ILE A 189 -6.49 25.86 -5.15
C ILE A 189 -8.03 25.92 -5.08
N ARG A 190 -8.63 25.39 -4.01
CA ARG A 190 -10.08 25.16 -3.90
C ARG A 190 -10.77 25.97 -2.79
N GLY A 191 -10.06 26.92 -2.16
CA GLY A 191 -10.54 27.70 -1.02
C GLY A 191 -10.62 26.90 0.28
N PRO A 192 -11.24 27.42 1.35
CA PRO A 192 -11.47 26.68 2.58
C PRO A 192 -12.39 25.47 2.36
N PHE A 193 -12.32 24.49 3.24
CA PHE A 193 -13.28 23.39 3.29
C PHE A 193 -14.13 23.47 4.55
N GLU A 194 -15.39 23.08 4.44
CA GLU A 194 -16.27 22.95 5.59
C GLU A 194 -15.95 21.65 6.37
N GLY A 195 -15.95 21.77 7.70
CA GLY A 195 -15.75 20.63 8.61
C GLY A 195 -14.33 20.09 8.63
N LYS A 196 -14.18 18.87 9.19
CA LYS A 196 -12.89 18.17 9.26
C LYS A 196 -12.76 17.20 8.10
N ARG A 197 -11.58 17.15 7.47
CA ARG A 197 -11.26 16.16 6.44
C ARG A 197 -10.71 14.90 7.09
N LYS A 198 -11.22 13.75 6.67
CA LYS A 198 -10.69 12.46 7.08
C LYS A 198 -9.53 12.11 6.18
N ILE A 199 -8.37 11.86 6.77
CA ILE A 199 -7.21 11.31 6.08
C ILE A 199 -6.96 9.93 6.69
N MET A 200 -6.87 8.92 5.84
CA MET A 200 -6.48 7.58 6.24
C MET A 200 -4.96 7.53 6.38
N VAL A 201 -4.47 7.15 7.56
CA VAL A 201 -3.04 6.97 7.80
C VAL A 201 -2.75 5.47 7.93
N PRO A 202 -1.95 4.89 7.02
CA PRO A 202 -1.54 3.49 7.14
C PRO A 202 -0.58 3.34 8.33
N VAL A 203 -0.74 2.25 9.06
CA VAL A 203 0.09 1.88 10.22
C VAL A 203 0.65 0.48 10.04
N ASN A 204 1.93 0.35 10.34
CA ASN A 204 2.59 -0.94 10.40
C ASN A 204 2.17 -1.67 11.68
N THR A 205 1.53 -2.83 11.54
CA THR A 205 1.03 -3.64 12.65
C THR A 205 1.99 -4.76 13.06
N ARG A 206 3.11 -4.97 12.35
CA ARG A 206 4.09 -6.03 12.65
C ARG A 206 4.56 -6.04 14.11
N LYS A 207 4.74 -4.85 14.70
CA LYS A 207 5.17 -4.66 16.10
C LYS A 207 4.03 -4.78 17.11
N ARG A 208 2.77 -4.88 16.66
CA ARG A 208 1.59 -5.01 17.52
C ARG A 208 1.30 -6.44 17.92
N TYR A 209 1.82 -7.42 17.17
CA TYR A 209 1.70 -8.82 17.55
C TYR A 209 2.44 -9.09 18.87
N SER A 210 1.91 -10.02 19.67
CA SER A 210 2.50 -10.47 20.94
C SER A 210 3.97 -10.87 20.80
N LYS A 211 4.31 -11.51 19.68
CA LYS A 211 5.66 -11.65 19.17
C LYS A 211 5.76 -10.82 17.89
N PRO A 212 6.66 -9.83 17.79
CA PRO A 212 6.81 -9.05 16.57
C PRO A 212 7.03 -9.94 15.35
N ILE A 213 6.29 -9.66 14.27
CA ILE A 213 6.35 -10.45 13.03
C ILE A 213 7.77 -10.43 12.44
N GLY A 214 8.46 -9.29 12.48
CA GLY A 214 9.75 -9.14 11.82
C GLY A 214 9.57 -8.91 10.32
N GLU A 215 10.33 -9.62 9.49
CA GLU A 215 10.45 -9.35 8.05
C GLU A 215 9.62 -10.28 7.14
N TYR A 216 8.64 -11.00 7.69
CA TYR A 216 7.77 -11.81 6.84
C TYR A 216 7.09 -10.98 5.75
N PHE A 217 7.08 -11.54 4.55
CA PHE A 217 6.32 -11.04 3.42
C PHE A 217 4.82 -11.32 3.65
N GLY A 218 4.00 -10.29 3.54
CA GLY A 218 2.57 -10.38 3.83
C GLY A 218 1.89 -9.02 3.98
N VAL A 219 0.65 -9.05 4.46
CA VAL A 219 -0.15 -7.87 4.76
C VAL A 219 -0.19 -7.64 6.27
N TYR A 220 0.57 -6.66 6.73
CA TYR A 220 0.63 -6.23 8.13
C TYR A 220 0.49 -4.72 8.23
N VAL A 221 -0.38 -4.17 7.38
CA VAL A 221 -0.81 -2.79 7.42
C VAL A 221 -2.24 -2.72 7.92
N SER A 222 -2.52 -1.73 8.75
CA SER A 222 -3.89 -1.31 9.07
C SER A 222 -4.01 0.17 8.80
N GLY A 223 -5.19 0.75 8.93
CA GLY A 223 -5.44 2.16 8.70
C GLY A 223 -6.28 2.74 9.83
N PHE A 224 -5.97 3.98 10.21
CA PHE A 224 -6.85 4.76 11.07
C PHE A 224 -7.16 6.10 10.42
N GLU A 225 -8.42 6.53 10.53
CA GLU A 225 -8.86 7.82 10.02
C GLU A 225 -8.58 8.91 11.04
N VAL A 226 -7.80 9.91 10.64
CA VAL A 226 -7.58 11.12 11.42
C VAL A 226 -8.35 12.28 10.79
N LYS A 227 -9.02 13.06 11.64
CA LYS A 227 -9.77 14.23 11.22
C LYS A 227 -8.88 15.47 11.28
N PHE A 228 -8.41 15.93 10.13
CA PHE A 228 -7.62 17.14 10.00
C PHE A 228 -8.49 18.36 9.68
N SER A 229 -8.00 19.53 10.09
CA SER A 229 -8.52 20.85 9.74
C SER A 229 -7.36 21.74 9.32
N TYR A 230 -7.63 22.74 8.48
CA TYR A 230 -6.63 23.70 8.06
C TYR A 230 -7.15 25.12 8.31
N ASN A 231 -6.36 25.94 8.98
CA ASN A 231 -6.68 27.34 9.25
C ASN A 231 -5.69 28.24 8.48
N PRO A 232 -6.12 28.94 7.41
CA PRO A 232 -5.25 29.80 6.62
C PRO A 232 -4.74 31.04 7.36
N LYS A 233 -5.28 31.34 8.56
CA LYS A 233 -4.79 32.43 9.42
C LYS A 233 -3.61 32.03 10.31
N LYS A 234 -3.33 30.73 10.44
CA LYS A 234 -2.19 30.20 11.19
C LYS A 234 -0.99 30.00 10.28
N ALA A 235 0.21 30.07 10.86
CA ALA A 235 1.42 29.69 10.14
C ALA A 235 1.38 28.20 9.77
N PHE A 236 2.23 27.80 8.81
CA PHE A 236 2.27 26.41 8.32
C PHE A 236 2.50 25.40 9.46
N TRP A 237 3.54 25.62 10.27
CA TRP A 237 3.91 24.71 11.36
C TRP A 237 2.90 24.69 12.52
N GLU A 238 2.06 25.72 12.66
CA GLU A 238 0.96 25.72 13.63
C GLU A 238 -0.27 24.91 13.16
N ASN A 239 -0.33 24.59 11.86
CA ASN A 239 -1.32 23.68 11.30
C ASN A 239 -0.87 22.22 11.31
N ALA A 240 0.44 21.96 11.37
CA ALA A 240 1.05 20.63 11.34
C ALA A 240 1.13 19.98 12.73
#